data_AF-A0A9X3XNJ3-F1
#
_entry.id   AF-A0A9X3XNJ3-F1
#
_cell.length_a   1.000
_cell.length_b   1.000
_cell.length_c   1.000
_cell.angle_alpha   90.00
_cell.angle_beta   90.00
_cell.angle_gamma   90.00
#
_symmetry.space_group_name_H-M   'P 1'
#
loop_
_entity.id
_entity.type
_entity.pdbx_description
1 polymer ?
#
loop_
_entity_poly.entity_id
_entity_poly.type
_entity_poly.pdbx_seq_one_letter_code
_entity_poly.pdbx_strand_id
1 'polypeptide(L)'
;MNYEKMCELIKGIIESEFTNVQEFREEKFADRDIEHKQLNQTSAGLMDKLMETLSEEQKDLLNELDSAIACEWVNLCRFYFHEGVAAGLSNLKFLENIPSVCSYFR
;
A
#
# COMPACT_ATOMS: atom_id res chain seq x y z
N MET A 1 -23.84 13.44 11.61
CA MET A 1 -22.47 13.91 11.33
C MET A 1 -22.50 14.59 9.96
N ASN A 2 -21.87 15.76 9.76
CA ASN A 2 -21.84 16.40 8.42
C ASN A 2 -21.03 15.51 7.46
N TYR A 3 -21.51 15.31 6.23
CA TYR A 3 -20.89 14.51 5.18
C TYR A 3 -19.40 14.80 5.02
N GLU A 4 -19.02 16.09 4.97
CA GLU A 4 -17.62 16.52 4.85
C GLU A 4 -16.75 16.01 6.00
N LYS A 5 -17.26 16.09 7.24
CA LYS A 5 -16.54 15.57 8.42
C LYS A 5 -16.38 14.05 8.37
N MET A 6 -17.32 13.34 7.75
CA MET A 6 -17.20 11.88 7.55
C MET A 6 -16.12 11.57 6.51
N CYS A 7 -16.07 12.32 5.42
CA CYS A 7 -15.04 12.18 4.40
C CYS A 7 -13.64 12.47 4.95
N GLU A 8 -13.48 13.51 5.75
CA GLU A 8 -12.21 13.82 6.42
C GLU A 8 -11.79 12.73 7.41
N LEU A 9 -12.74 12.22 8.22
CA LEU A 9 -12.47 11.12 9.14
C LEU A 9 -12.01 9.86 8.40
N ILE A 10 -12.69 9.48 7.31
CA ILE A 10 -12.33 8.31 6.50
C ILE A 10 -10.94 8.49 5.89
N LYS A 11 -10.62 9.66 5.32
CA LYS A 11 -9.27 9.96 4.81
C LYS A 11 -8.22 9.82 5.91
N GLY A 12 -8.47 10.36 7.10
CA GLY A 12 -7.57 10.23 8.24
C GLY A 12 -7.33 8.78 8.66
N ILE A 13 -8.39 7.95 8.67
CA ILE A 13 -8.29 6.51 8.94
C ILE A 13 -7.43 5.82 7.88
N ILE A 14 -7.67 6.11 6.59
CA ILE A 14 -6.92 5.51 5.48
C ILE A 14 -5.43 5.82 5.62
N GLU A 15 -5.05 7.08 5.80
CA GLU A 15 -3.64 7.47 5.91
C GLU A 15 -2.97 6.89 7.17
N SER A 16 -3.69 6.87 8.30
CA SER A 16 -3.19 6.31 9.55
C SER A 16 -2.97 4.80 9.44
N GLU A 17 -3.92 4.07 8.85
CA GLU A 17 -3.81 2.62 8.72
C GLU A 17 -2.81 2.20 7.65
N PHE A 18 -2.70 2.94 6.55
CA PHE A 18 -1.65 2.70 5.55
C PHE A 18 -0.26 2.83 6.19
N THR A 19 -0.04 3.90 6.96
CA THR A 19 1.21 4.12 7.72
C THR A 19 1.47 2.99 8.71
N ASN A 20 0.45 2.59 9.49
CA ASN A 20 0.53 1.48 10.45
C ASN A 20 0.91 0.15 9.78
N VAL A 21 0.40 -0.12 8.56
CA VAL A 21 0.77 -1.30 7.79
C VAL A 21 2.25 -1.25 7.41
N GLN A 22 2.71 -0.13 6.85
CA GLN A 22 4.11 0.05 6.44
C GLN A 22 5.06 -0.11 7.63
N GLU A 23 4.77 0.53 8.77
CA GLU A 23 5.68 0.55 9.92
C GLU A 23 5.75 -0.77 10.70
N PHE A 24 4.63 -1.52 10.78
CA PHE A 24 4.53 -2.61 11.77
C PHE A 24 4.09 -3.97 11.21
N ARG A 25 3.58 -4.02 9.98
CA ARG A 25 3.00 -5.25 9.40
C ARG A 25 3.70 -5.71 8.14
N GLU A 26 4.30 -4.80 7.39
CA GLU A 26 4.97 -5.08 6.12
C GLU A 26 6.12 -6.09 6.28
N GLU A 27 7.00 -5.90 7.28
CA GLU A 27 8.11 -6.82 7.56
C GLU A 27 7.63 -8.26 7.77
N LYS A 28 6.57 -8.44 8.57
CA LYS A 28 5.99 -9.77 8.84
C LYS A 28 5.39 -10.40 7.60
N PHE A 29 4.83 -9.60 6.69
CA PHE A 29 4.34 -10.10 5.41
C PHE A 29 5.53 -10.54 4.55
N ALA A 30 6.54 -9.67 4.39
CA ALA A 30 7.72 -9.94 3.57
C ALA A 30 8.47 -11.20 4.01
N ASP A 31 8.52 -11.47 5.31
CA ASP A 31 9.16 -12.66 5.87
C ASP A 31 8.41 -13.97 5.60
N ARG A 32 7.07 -13.90 5.56
CA ARG A 32 6.19 -15.07 5.56
C ARG A 32 5.69 -15.43 4.17
N ASP A 33 5.51 -14.43 3.32
CA ASP A 33 5.02 -14.64 1.97
C ASP A 33 6.14 -15.20 1.08
N ILE A 34 5.97 -16.46 0.68
CA ILE A 34 7.02 -17.22 -0.03
C ILE A 34 7.29 -16.59 -1.40
N GLU A 35 6.25 -16.16 -2.10
CA GLU A 35 6.37 -15.58 -3.43
C GLU A 35 7.10 -14.23 -3.36
N HIS A 36 6.69 -13.36 -2.45
CA HIS A 36 7.37 -12.09 -2.19
C HIS A 36 8.84 -12.31 -1.82
N LYS A 37 9.13 -13.26 -0.93
CA LYS A 37 10.51 -13.57 -0.51
C LYS A 37 11.38 -14.06 -1.66
N GLN A 38 10.84 -14.93 -2.52
CA GLN A 38 11.56 -15.43 -3.70
C GLN A 38 11.84 -14.31 -4.71
N LEU A 39 10.86 -13.42 -4.94
CA LEU A 39 11.02 -12.27 -5.81
C LEU A 39 12.04 -11.28 -5.25
N ASN A 40 11.98 -11.00 -3.94
CA ASN A 40 12.95 -10.13 -3.27
C ASN A 40 14.37 -10.69 -3.41
N GLN A 41 14.59 -11.97 -3.09
CA GLN A 41 15.89 -12.63 -3.25
C GLN A 41 16.40 -12.59 -4.70
N THR A 42 15.50 -12.79 -5.67
CA THR A 42 15.85 -12.72 -7.09
C THR A 42 16.26 -11.31 -7.49
N SER A 43 15.49 -10.30 -7.08
CA SER A 43 15.77 -8.89 -7.38
C SER A 43 17.09 -8.43 -6.75
N ALA A 44 17.34 -8.75 -5.48
CA ALA A 44 18.58 -8.44 -4.78
C ALA A 44 19.79 -9.09 -5.49
N GLY A 45 19.68 -10.39 -5.83
CA GLY A 45 20.75 -11.09 -6.54
C GLY A 45 21.02 -10.58 -7.96
N LEU A 46 20.02 -9.99 -8.63
CA LEU A 46 20.22 -9.30 -9.91
C LEU A 46 20.90 -7.94 -9.72
N MET A 47 20.48 -7.17 -8.70
CA MET A 47 21.10 -5.91 -8.34
C MET A 47 22.59 -6.10 -8.03
N ASP A 48 22.94 -7.07 -7.18
CA ASP A 48 24.34 -7.37 -6.82
C ASP A 48 25.20 -7.64 -8.07
N LYS A 49 24.71 -8.48 -8.99
CA LYS A 49 25.41 -8.79 -10.25
C LYS A 49 25.61 -7.57 -11.15
N LEU A 50 24.62 -6.68 -11.21
CA LEU A 50 24.74 -5.43 -11.96
C LEU A 50 25.79 -4.52 -11.30
N MET A 51 25.74 -4.37 -9.97
CA MET A 51 26.67 -3.55 -9.21
C MET A 51 28.13 -4.02 -9.29
N GLU A 52 28.39 -5.30 -9.57
CA GLU A 52 29.75 -5.82 -9.80
C GLU A 52 30.34 -5.43 -11.16
N THR A 53 29.49 -5.16 -12.16
CA THR A 53 29.92 -5.02 -13.57
C THR A 53 29.85 -3.59 -14.10
N LEU A 54 29.01 -2.76 -13.50
CA LEU A 54 28.77 -1.38 -13.92
C LEU A 54 29.89 -0.42 -13.46
N SER A 55 30.06 0.69 -14.18
CA SER A 55 30.86 1.82 -13.69
C SER A 55 30.17 2.52 -12.52
N GLU A 56 30.90 3.30 -11.71
CA GLU A 56 30.29 4.03 -10.58
C GLU A 56 29.15 4.96 -11.02
N GLU A 57 29.30 5.70 -12.12
CA GLU A 57 28.22 6.54 -12.66
C GLU A 57 26.96 5.73 -13.02
N GLN A 58 27.14 4.52 -13.58
CA GLN A 58 26.02 3.65 -13.91
C GLN A 58 25.37 3.04 -12.67
N LYS A 59 26.14 2.78 -11.60
CA LYS A 59 25.61 2.33 -10.31
C LYS A 59 24.78 3.41 -9.65
N ASP A 60 25.25 4.65 -9.67
CA ASP A 60 24.52 5.80 -9.14
C ASP A 60 23.16 5.95 -9.87
N LEU A 61 23.17 5.90 -11.20
CA LEU A 61 21.94 5.92 -12.01
C LEU A 61 21.01 4.74 -11.71
N LEU A 62 21.56 3.53 -11.50
CA LEU A 62 20.78 2.35 -11.17
C LEU A 62 20.13 2.47 -9.78
N ASN A 63 20.85 2.99 -8.80
CA ASN A 63 20.32 3.25 -7.45
C ASN A 63 19.22 4.33 -7.47
N GLU A 64 19.40 5.39 -8.26
CA GLU A 64 18.37 6.42 -8.46
C GLU A 64 17.12 5.84 -9.12
N LEU A 65 17.30 4.99 -10.14
CA LEU A 65 16.20 4.30 -10.82
C LEU A 65 15.44 3.39 -9.86
N ASP A 66 16.14 2.54 -9.10
CA ASP A 66 15.53 1.63 -8.12
C ASP A 66 14.74 2.41 -7.06
N SER A 67 15.33 3.50 -6.54
CA SER A 67 14.66 4.40 -5.59
C SER A 67 13.40 5.04 -6.18
N ALA A 68 13.45 5.48 -7.44
CA ALA A 68 12.31 6.07 -8.13
C ALA A 68 11.18 5.06 -8.34
N ILE A 69 11.52 3.84 -8.76
CA ILE A 69 10.58 2.73 -8.91
C ILE A 69 9.93 2.37 -7.57
N ALA A 70 10.73 2.26 -6.49
CA ALA A 70 10.19 1.99 -5.15
C ALA A 70 9.20 3.07 -4.71
N CYS A 71 9.51 4.35 -4.93
CA CYS A 71 8.63 5.46 -4.61
C CYS A 71 7.33 5.43 -5.45
N GLU A 72 7.41 5.10 -6.73
CA GLU A 72 6.24 4.90 -7.60
C GLU A 72 5.33 3.79 -7.06
N TRP A 73 5.90 2.64 -6.70
CA TRP A 73 5.14 1.52 -6.14
C TRP A 73 4.45 1.87 -4.83
N VAL A 74 5.11 2.60 -3.93
CA VAL A 74 4.49 3.08 -2.69
C VAL A 74 3.26 3.95 -2.99
N ASN A 75 3.35 4.84 -3.98
CA ASN A 75 2.21 5.67 -4.40
C ASN A 75 1.07 4.82 -4.99
N LEU A 76 1.38 3.80 -5.80
CA LEU A 76 0.39 2.87 -6.33
C LEU A 76 -0.28 2.05 -5.21
N CYS A 77 0.47 1.56 -4.23
CA CYS A 77 -0.07 0.88 -3.06
C CYS A 77 -1.03 1.77 -2.27
N ARG A 78 -0.67 3.04 -2.05
CA ARG A 78 -1.55 4.01 -1.38
C ARG A 78 -2.85 4.23 -2.16
N PHE A 79 -2.75 4.38 -3.49
CA PHE A 79 -3.91 4.48 -4.37
C PHE A 79 -4.82 3.25 -4.24
N TYR A 80 -4.28 2.03 -4.38
CA TYR A 80 -5.07 0.81 -4.27
C TYR A 80 -5.70 0.62 -2.89
N PHE A 81 -5.00 1.01 -1.82
CA PHE A 81 -5.55 0.97 -0.47
C PHE A 81 -6.75 1.91 -0.33
N HIS A 82 -6.63 3.15 -0.84
CA HIS A 82 -7.72 4.12 -0.87
C HIS A 82 -8.93 3.59 -1.66
N GLU A 83 -8.70 3.10 -2.89
CA GLU A 83 -9.76 2.55 -3.73
C GLU A 83 -10.41 1.30 -3.13
N GLY A 84 -9.63 0.45 -2.46
CA GLY A 84 -10.15 -0.72 -1.75
C GLY A 84 -11.08 -0.35 -0.60
N VAL A 85 -10.73 0.66 0.19
CA VAL A 85 -11.60 1.17 1.25
C VAL A 85 -12.85 1.83 0.66
N ALA A 86 -12.70 2.66 -0.37
CA ALA A 86 -13.81 3.30 -1.06
C ALA A 86 -14.78 2.24 -1.64
N ALA A 87 -14.26 1.19 -2.27
CA ALA A 87 -15.06 0.08 -2.78
C ALA A 87 -15.84 -0.62 -1.65
N GLY A 88 -15.18 -0.91 -0.51
CA GLY A 88 -15.81 -1.50 0.67
C GLY A 88 -16.94 -0.64 1.26
N LEU A 89 -16.82 0.68 1.17
CA LEU A 89 -17.83 1.64 1.64
C LEU A 89 -18.92 1.95 0.59
N SER A 90 -18.63 1.78 -0.70
CA SER A 90 -19.62 1.99 -1.77
C SER A 90 -20.60 0.83 -1.91
N ASN A 91 -20.17 -0.39 -1.53
CA ASN A 91 -20.98 -1.60 -1.64
C ASN A 91 -21.65 -1.99 -0.30
N LEU A 92 -21.95 -1.00 0.54
CA LEU A 92 -22.60 -1.17 1.85
C LEU A 92 -24.09 -1.53 1.78
N LYS A 93 -24.60 -2.02 0.62
CA LYS A 93 -25.98 -2.52 0.49
C LYS A 93 -26.32 -3.58 1.56
N PHE A 94 -25.32 -4.30 2.07
CA PHE A 94 -25.54 -5.26 3.16
C PHE A 94 -25.89 -4.61 4.50
N LEU A 95 -25.55 -3.33 4.73
CA LEU A 95 -25.92 -2.61 5.96
C LEU A 95 -27.43 -2.39 6.08
N GLU A 96 -28.16 -2.40 4.96
CA GLU A 96 -29.63 -2.38 4.95
C GLU A 96 -30.22 -3.62 5.67
N ASN A 97 -29.45 -4.71 5.77
CA ASN A 97 -29.87 -5.93 6.47
C ASN A 97 -29.58 -5.89 7.97
N ILE A 98 -28.99 -4.81 8.51
CA ILE A 98 -28.69 -4.66 9.94
C ILE A 98 -29.75 -3.71 10.55
N PRO A 99 -30.72 -4.21 11.33
CA PRO A 99 -31.88 -3.41 11.79
C PRO A 99 -31.50 -2.16 12.59
N SER A 100 -30.41 -2.22 13.37
CA SER A 100 -29.91 -1.09 14.16
C SER A 100 -29.31 0.02 13.30
N VAL A 101 -28.79 -0.30 12.11
CA VAL A 101 -28.15 0.64 11.19
C VAL A 101 -29.18 1.28 10.25
N CYS A 102 -30.19 0.52 9.82
CA CYS A 102 -31.32 1.02 9.01
C CYS A 102 -32.04 2.23 9.61
N SER A 103 -32.07 2.35 10.95
CA SER A 103 -32.73 3.47 11.65
C SER A 103 -32.08 4.84 11.40
N TYR A 104 -30.84 4.87 10.93
CA TYR A 104 -30.09 6.11 10.66
C TYR A 104 -30.19 6.59 9.20
N PHE A 105 -30.78 5.79 8.31
CA PHE A 105 -30.93 6.10 6.88
C PHE A 105 -32.37 6.44 6.48
N ARG A 106 -33.31 6.43 7.44
CA ARG A 106 -34.69 6.94 7.29
C ARG A 106 -34.81 8.30 7.95
#